data_AF-A0A958LY38-F1
#
_entry.id   AF-A0A958LY38-F1
#
_cell.length_a   1.000
_cell.length_b   1.000
_cell.length_c   1.000
_cell.angle_alpha   90.00
_cell.angle_beta   90.00
_cell.angle_gamma   90.00
#
_symmetry.space_group_name_H-M   'P 1'
#
loop_
_entity.id
_entity.type
_entity.pdbx_description
1 polymer ?
#
loop_
_entity_poly.entity_id
_entity_poly.type
_entity_poly.pdbx_seq_one_letter_code
_entity_poly.pdbx_strand_id
1 'polypeptide(L)'
;NWLLMAEYRTWKPSHPDINKYWNTRYHRDALPELMKAVYYVRDQDFSKIKKPSLVFYTENDTVIFQDEVKKKFLEIVSDKKKIVEIPSPAHVLAGVLTSPQTTQMVITEMTNWLESIGVR
;
A
#
# COMPACT_ATOMS: atom_id res chain seq x y z
N ASN A 1 25.63 -0.52 4.61
CA ASN A 1 26.44 0.72 4.68
C ASN A 1 25.78 1.79 3.82
N TRP A 2 24.96 2.66 4.42
CA TRP A 2 24.16 3.70 3.73
C TRP A 2 25.01 4.83 3.12
N LEU A 3 26.30 4.91 3.50
CA LEU A 3 27.30 5.81 2.93
C LEU A 3 27.52 5.60 1.42
N LEU A 4 27.12 4.45 0.85
CA LEU A 4 27.23 4.17 -0.59
C LEU A 4 26.06 4.72 -1.41
N MET A 5 25.01 5.27 -0.78
CA MET A 5 23.92 5.93 -1.49
C MET A 5 24.24 7.42 -1.71
N ALA A 6 23.87 7.92 -2.89
CA ALA A 6 23.89 9.34 -3.19
C ALA A 6 23.13 10.15 -2.12
N GLU A 7 23.58 11.36 -1.84
CA GLU A 7 22.99 12.27 -0.84
C GLU A 7 21.50 12.49 -1.08
N TYR A 8 21.10 12.56 -2.35
CA TYR A 8 19.71 12.64 -2.76
C TYR A 8 19.34 11.46 -3.65
N ARG A 9 18.18 10.87 -3.37
CA ARG A 9 17.52 9.95 -4.29
C ARG A 9 16.52 10.73 -5.13
N THR A 10 16.61 10.56 -6.44
CA THR A 10 15.67 11.12 -7.41
C THR A 10 15.09 10.01 -8.26
N TRP A 11 13.81 10.07 -8.60
CA TRP A 11 13.20 9.16 -9.55
C TRP A 11 12.44 9.95 -10.63
N LYS A 12 12.39 9.38 -11.84
CA LYS A 12 11.65 9.97 -12.95
C LYS A 12 10.20 9.54 -12.87
N PRO A 13 9.23 10.46 -12.80
CA PRO A 13 7.83 10.09 -12.80
C PRO A 13 7.38 9.43 -14.10
N SER A 14 6.41 8.53 -13.99
CA SER A 14 5.72 7.93 -15.14
C SER A 14 4.80 8.92 -15.85
N HIS A 15 4.33 9.97 -15.17
CA HIS A 15 3.43 10.99 -15.70
C HIS A 15 3.88 12.40 -15.29
N PRO A 16 3.87 13.42 -16.17
CA PRO A 16 4.38 14.78 -15.87
C PRO A 16 3.72 15.43 -14.65
N ASP A 17 2.41 15.21 -14.47
CA ASP A 17 1.66 15.80 -13.36
C ASP A 17 2.06 15.26 -11.98
N ILE A 18 2.74 14.11 -11.90
CA ILE A 18 3.21 13.58 -10.62
C ILE A 18 4.17 14.57 -9.95
N ASN A 19 4.99 15.31 -10.70
CA ASN A 19 5.89 16.32 -10.13
C ASN A 19 5.15 17.48 -9.43
N LYS A 20 3.87 17.70 -9.75
CA LYS A 20 3.06 18.76 -9.12
C LYS A 20 2.60 18.36 -7.72
N TYR A 21 2.43 17.05 -7.47
CA TYR A 21 1.78 16.53 -6.27
C TYR A 21 2.68 15.62 -5.42
N TRP A 22 3.79 15.10 -5.97
CA TRP A 22 4.74 14.23 -5.29
C TRP A 22 6.16 14.81 -5.27
N ASN A 23 6.85 14.58 -4.15
CA ASN A 23 8.29 14.79 -4.06
C ASN A 23 9.03 13.68 -4.81
N THR A 24 9.67 14.03 -5.91
CA THR A 24 10.43 13.07 -6.75
C THR A 24 11.93 13.08 -6.47
N ARG A 25 12.37 13.98 -5.58
CA ARG A 25 13.73 14.09 -5.05
C ARG A 25 13.69 14.26 -3.54
N TYR A 26 14.44 13.45 -2.80
CA TYR A 26 14.53 13.53 -1.33
C TYR A 26 15.92 13.15 -0.83
N HIS A 27 16.29 13.70 0.33
CA HIS A 27 17.58 13.41 0.97
C HIS A 27 17.60 11.96 1.48
N ARG A 28 18.74 11.29 1.40
CA ARG A 28 18.89 9.87 1.78
C ARG A 28 18.49 9.58 3.22
N ASP A 29 18.63 10.57 4.11
CA ASP A 29 18.30 10.45 5.52
C ASP A 29 16.79 10.27 5.77
N ALA A 30 15.93 10.55 4.77
CA ALA A 30 14.51 10.22 4.85
C ALA A 30 14.25 8.70 4.83
N LEU A 31 15.15 7.90 4.24
CA LEU A 31 14.96 6.45 4.11
C LEU A 31 15.04 5.71 5.46
N PRO A 32 16.04 5.95 6.33
CA PRO A 32 16.05 5.36 7.67
C PRO A 32 14.79 5.68 8.48
N GLU A 33 14.31 6.92 8.44
CA GLU A 33 13.10 7.32 9.18
C GLU A 33 11.84 6.65 8.63
N LEU A 34 11.71 6.54 7.31
CA LEU A 34 10.66 5.75 6.67
C LEU A 34 10.70 4.28 7.13
N MET A 35 11.89 3.67 7.15
CA MET A 35 12.04 2.28 7.57
C MET A 35 11.73 2.06 9.05
N LYS A 36 12.02 3.01 9.93
CA LYS A 36 11.61 2.94 11.34
C LYS A 36 10.08 2.86 11.47
N ALA A 37 9.34 3.65 10.71
CA ALA A 37 7.87 3.59 10.70
C ALA A 37 7.36 2.23 10.20
N VAL A 38 7.95 1.70 9.12
CA VAL A 38 7.61 0.37 8.59
C VAL A 38 7.85 -0.72 9.62
N TYR A 39 9.02 -0.74 10.27
CA TYR A 39 9.33 -1.74 11.31
C TYR A 39 8.42 -1.61 12.52
N TYR A 40 8.16 -0.37 12.97
CA TYR A 40 7.25 -0.13 14.08
C TYR A 40 5.86 -0.73 13.82
N VAL A 41 5.27 -0.50 12.64
CA VAL A 41 3.95 -1.04 12.28
C VAL A 41 4.01 -2.56 12.16
N ARG A 42 5.03 -3.12 11.52
CA ARG A 42 5.20 -4.57 11.34
C ARG A 42 5.21 -5.32 12.68
N ASP A 43 5.79 -4.70 13.70
CA ASP A 43 5.97 -5.31 15.02
C ASP A 43 4.75 -5.07 15.94
N GLN A 44 3.71 -4.36 15.47
CA GLN A 44 2.45 -4.25 16.21
C GLN A 44 1.68 -5.57 16.24
N ASP A 45 0.86 -5.73 17.27
CA ASP A 45 -0.07 -6.84 17.42
C ASP A 45 -1.37 -6.57 16.65
N PHE A 46 -1.50 -7.20 15.48
CA PHE A 46 -2.67 -7.02 14.60
C PHE A 46 -3.93 -7.68 15.15
N SER A 47 -3.82 -8.56 16.16
CA SER A 47 -5.01 -9.14 16.82
C SER A 47 -5.84 -8.11 17.57
N LYS A 48 -5.26 -6.94 17.86
CA LYS A 48 -5.95 -5.78 18.44
C LYS A 48 -6.86 -5.07 17.44
N ILE A 49 -6.73 -5.34 16.14
CA ILE A 49 -7.58 -4.75 15.10
C ILE A 49 -8.93 -5.50 15.08
N LYS A 50 -9.92 -4.89 15.76
CA LYS A 50 -11.31 -5.40 15.86
C LYS A 50 -12.30 -4.68 14.96
N LYS A 51 -11.84 -3.68 14.20
CA LYS A 51 -12.69 -2.87 13.31
C LYS A 51 -12.79 -3.52 11.93
N PRO A 52 -13.90 -3.30 11.18
CA PRO A 52 -14.01 -3.75 9.80
C PRO A 52 -12.78 -3.33 8.99
N SER A 53 -12.19 -4.27 8.24
CA SER A 53 -10.92 -4.06 7.55
C SER A 53 -10.96 -4.64 6.13
N LEU A 54 -10.67 -3.81 5.14
CA LEU A 54 -10.50 -4.20 3.74
C LEU A 54 -9.04 -4.03 3.36
N VAL A 55 -8.42 -5.09 2.85
CA VAL A 55 -7.02 -5.10 2.40
C VAL A 55 -6.97 -5.43 0.92
N PHE A 56 -6.32 -4.56 0.14
CA PHE A 56 -6.01 -4.81 -1.26
C PHE A 56 -4.54 -5.16 -1.42
N TYR A 57 -4.24 -6.10 -2.30
CA TYR A 57 -2.85 -6.45 -2.66
C TYR A 57 -2.79 -6.92 -4.12
N THR A 58 -1.60 -7.13 -4.67
CA THR A 58 -1.40 -7.79 -5.98
C THR A 58 -0.29 -8.83 -5.87
N GLU A 59 -0.44 -9.96 -6.56
CA GLU A 59 0.63 -10.97 -6.67
C GLU A 59 1.86 -10.46 -7.45
N ASN A 60 1.70 -9.39 -8.24
CA ASN A 60 2.79 -8.82 -9.05
C ASN A 60 3.59 -7.72 -8.34
N ASP A 61 3.38 -7.52 -7.04
CA ASP A 61 4.09 -6.49 -6.27
C ASP A 61 5.57 -6.87 -6.10
N THR A 62 6.48 -5.95 -6.42
CA THR A 62 7.93 -6.17 -6.29
C THR A 62 8.55 -5.39 -5.13
N VAL A 63 7.74 -4.66 -4.36
CA VAL A 63 8.17 -3.84 -3.22
C VAL A 63 7.94 -4.55 -1.89
N ILE A 64 6.92 -5.40 -1.81
CA ILE A 64 6.52 -6.13 -0.61
C ILE A 64 6.44 -7.63 -0.85
N PHE A 65 6.45 -8.41 0.23
CA PHE A 65 6.22 -9.86 0.19
C PHE A 65 4.74 -10.15 0.43
N GLN A 66 4.07 -10.75 -0.56
CA GLN A 66 2.63 -11.02 -0.55
C GLN A 66 2.23 -12.01 0.55
N ASP A 67 3.07 -13.00 0.79
CA ASP A 67 2.82 -13.99 1.84
C ASP A 67 2.79 -13.35 3.23
N GLU A 68 3.60 -12.31 3.47
CA GLU A 68 3.57 -11.55 4.73
C GLU A 68 2.30 -10.70 4.85
N VAL A 69 1.77 -10.15 3.74
CA VAL A 69 0.46 -9.47 3.74
C VAL A 69 -0.64 -10.44 4.15
N LYS A 70 -0.70 -11.61 3.50
CA LYS A 70 -1.71 -12.65 3.79
C LYS A 70 -1.60 -13.11 5.24
N LYS A 71 -0.39 -13.40 5.72
CA LYS A 71 -0.12 -13.79 7.10
C LYS A 71 -0.57 -12.73 8.11
N LYS A 72 -0.22 -11.46 7.89
CA LYS A 72 -0.64 -10.36 8.77
C LYS A 72 -2.14 -10.11 8.74
N PHE A 73 -2.79 -10.30 7.59
CA PHE A 73 -4.25 -10.22 7.49
C PHE A 73 -4.96 -11.30 8.33
N LEU A 74 -4.37 -12.50 8.46
CA LEU A 74 -4.93 -13.56 9.30
C LEU A 74 -4.95 -13.17 10.79
N GLU A 75 -3.99 -12.35 11.25
CA GLU A 75 -3.92 -11.88 12.65
C GLU A 75 -5.09 -10.94 13.02
N ILE A 76 -5.70 -10.24 12.06
CA ILE A 76 -6.84 -9.32 12.32
C ILE A 76 -8.06 -10.10 12.84
N VAL A 77 -8.65 -9.70 13.97
CA VAL A 77 -9.74 -10.44 14.64
C VAL A 77 -11.15 -9.93 14.27
N SER A 78 -11.26 -8.91 13.41
CA SER A 78 -12.55 -8.43 12.93
C SER A 78 -13.34 -9.50 12.16
N ASP A 79 -14.59 -9.73 12.56
CA ASP A 79 -15.55 -10.60 11.84
C ASP A 79 -15.91 -10.04 10.45
N LYS A 80 -15.69 -8.74 10.25
CA LYS A 80 -15.93 -8.03 8.99
C LYS A 80 -14.60 -7.67 8.34
N LYS A 81 -13.79 -8.67 8.00
CA LYS A 81 -12.54 -8.48 7.26
C LYS A 81 -12.62 -9.10 5.87
N LYS A 82 -12.05 -8.43 4.87
CA LYS A 82 -11.93 -8.92 3.49
C LYS A 82 -10.54 -8.60 2.96
N ILE A 83 -9.94 -9.56 2.28
CA ILE A 83 -8.72 -9.37 1.50
C ILE A 83 -9.05 -9.62 0.03
N VAL A 84 -8.54 -8.77 -0.86
CA VAL A 84 -8.82 -8.83 -2.30
C VAL A 84 -7.51 -8.68 -3.06
N GLU A 85 -7.26 -9.62 -3.96
CA GLU A 85 -6.22 -9.47 -4.97
C GLU A 85 -6.75 -8.56 -6.10
N ILE A 86 -6.00 -7.51 -6.40
CA ILE A 86 -6.20 -6.65 -7.55
C ILE A 86 -5.16 -7.06 -8.59
N PRO A 87 -5.54 -7.42 -9.83
CA PRO A 87 -4.63 -7.83 -10.90
C PRO A 87 -3.89 -6.61 -11.49
N SER A 88 -3.16 -5.89 -10.64
CA SER A 88 -2.32 -4.76 -11.00
C SER A 88 -0.92 -5.26 -11.37
N PRO A 89 -0.26 -4.68 -12.38
CA PRO A 89 1.14 -4.98 -12.69
C PRO A 89 2.14 -4.26 -11.75
N ALA A 90 1.66 -3.42 -10.84
CA ALA A 90 2.50 -2.54 -10.03
C ALA A 90 2.01 -2.41 -8.58
N HIS A 91 2.92 -1.96 -7.72
CA HIS A 91 2.69 -1.71 -6.30
C HIS A 91 1.51 -0.76 -6.00
N VAL A 92 1.35 0.29 -6.82
CA VAL A 92 0.23 1.23 -6.66
C VAL A 92 -1.01 0.66 -7.36
N LEU A 93 -2.06 0.39 -6.58
CA LEU A 93 -3.26 -0.33 -7.06
C LEU A 93 -4.40 0.59 -7.54
N ALA A 94 -4.37 1.86 -7.15
CA ALA A 94 -5.37 2.84 -7.56
C ALA A 94 -4.75 4.25 -7.65
N GLY A 95 -5.28 5.06 -8.55
CA GLY A 95 -4.86 6.42 -8.80
C GLY A 95 -4.91 6.74 -10.28
N VAL A 96 -5.52 7.88 -10.63
CA VAL A 96 -5.71 8.31 -12.03
C VAL A 96 -4.39 8.39 -12.81
N LEU A 97 -3.29 8.77 -12.14
CA LEU A 97 -1.97 8.90 -12.77
C LEU A 97 -1.10 7.65 -12.66
N THR A 98 -1.25 6.86 -11.59
CA THR A 98 -0.33 5.78 -11.22
C THR A 98 -0.87 4.39 -11.53
N SER A 99 -2.19 4.24 -11.55
CA SER A 99 -2.87 2.95 -11.76
C SER A 99 -4.28 3.13 -12.37
N PRO A 100 -4.43 3.86 -13.49
CA PRO A 100 -5.75 4.12 -14.07
C PRO A 100 -6.48 2.83 -14.47
N GLN A 101 -5.74 1.77 -14.80
CA GLN A 101 -6.30 0.49 -15.28
C GLN A 101 -7.06 -0.27 -14.18
N THR A 102 -6.66 -0.14 -12.92
CA THR A 102 -7.26 -0.87 -11.80
C THR A 102 -8.07 0.02 -10.85
N THR A 103 -8.00 1.35 -11.02
CA THR A 103 -8.72 2.31 -10.17
C THR A 103 -10.22 2.02 -10.08
N GLN A 104 -10.88 1.79 -11.23
CA GLN A 104 -12.32 1.53 -11.22
C GLN A 104 -12.68 0.21 -10.51
N MET A 105 -11.84 -0.82 -10.65
CA MET A 105 -12.02 -2.09 -9.96
C MET A 105 -11.88 -1.92 -8.43
N VAL A 106 -10.86 -1.19 -7.97
CA VAL A 106 -10.67 -0.90 -6.54
C VAL A 106 -11.87 -0.13 -5.97
N ILE A 107 -12.40 0.86 -6.71
CA ILE A 107 -13.61 1.59 -6.32
C ILE A 107 -14.78 0.62 -6.16
N THR A 108 -15.05 -0.21 -7.17
CA THR A 108 -16.16 -1.17 -7.13
C THR A 108 -16.03 -2.16 -5.97
N GLU A 109 -14.84 -2.71 -5.73
CA GLU A 109 -14.61 -3.64 -4.61
C GLU A 109 -14.79 -2.97 -3.24
N MET A 110 -14.37 -1.71 -3.12
CA MET A 110 -14.53 -0.92 -1.91
C MET A 110 -16.00 -0.60 -1.64
N THR A 111 -16.75 -0.12 -2.64
CA THR A 111 -18.17 0.22 -2.48
C THR A 111 -19.00 -1.01 -2.18
N ASN A 112 -18.79 -2.11 -2.92
CA ASN A 112 -19.47 -3.38 -2.67
C ASN A 112 -19.19 -3.91 -1.27
N TRP A 113 -17.95 -3.78 -0.79
CA TRP A 113 -17.60 -4.19 0.56
C TRP A 113 -18.28 -3.32 1.62
N LEU A 114 -18.26 -1.99 1.47
CA LEU A 114 -18.94 -1.06 2.37
C LEU A 114 -20.44 -1.39 2.49
N GLU A 115 -21.10 -1.61 1.36
CA GLU A 115 -22.51 -2.01 1.33
C GLU A 115 -22.73 -3.34 2.06
N SER A 116 -21.88 -4.34 1.81
CA SER A 116 -21.97 -5.66 2.46
C SER A 116 -21.82 -5.61 3.98
N ILE A 117 -21.15 -4.57 4.52
CA ILE A 117 -21.00 -4.39 5.96
C ILE A 117 -22.01 -3.42 6.58
N GLY A 118 -22.92 -2.86 5.75
CA GLY A 118 -24.02 -1.98 6.14
C GLY A 118 -23.69 -0.49 6.12
N VAL A 119 -22.61 -0.08 5.45
CA VAL A 119 -22.26 1.33 5.22
C VAL A 119 -22.86 1.74 3.87
N ARG A 120 -23.64 2.82 3.86
CA ARG A 120 -24.27 3.41 2.68
C ARG A 120 -23.71 4.79 2.40
#